data_AF-A0A0E0MFT6-F1
#
_entry.id   AF-A0A0E0MFT6-F1
#
_cell.length_a   1.000
_cell.length_b   1.000
_cell.length_c   1.000
_cell.angle_alpha   90.00
_cell.angle_beta   90.00
_cell.angle_gamma   90.00
#
_symmetry.space_group_name_H-M   'P 1'
#
loop_
_entity.id
_entity.type
_entity.pdbx_description
1 polymer ?
#
loop_
_entity_poly.entity_id
_entity_poly.type
_entity_poly.pdbx_seq_one_letter_code
_entity_poly.pdbx_strand_id
1 'polypeptide(L)'
;MNLKRFSEEFIQMTGCVVRGLVKIHTHSYYCPNLRGDHIAVVKDNGLISACLWDFVFCETGNNGRSKDWRRLGLLLEKTARNHGAYTIEIKDMCDRMKNLTLTGMDVLKHSAMLSVRDKFDSVLALNTFVFLHCKSQDDTPTDPCTISSNSIPSQADFSTAECTISSSSIPSQADFSTAKCTISSNSIPSQADCPTSQCTISDREKSITLLKDRLNTNVVWISQLPTWIRKRILELGFDLPKKDTFRGFIWNLRCLIEHENKYIPPEANVKVSSWEMQFSDIDPDLEFEIREAWAELLLEALNYSMQIGLEF
;
A
#
# COMPACT_ATOMS: atom_id res chain seq x y z
N MET A 1 -16.43 -5.66 22.89
CA MET A 1 -15.20 -6.28 22.28
C MET A 1 -14.34 -5.11 21.81
N ASN A 2 -13.08 -4.94 22.25
CA ASN A 2 -12.33 -3.72 21.93
C ASN A 2 -11.93 -3.68 20.45
N LEU A 3 -12.22 -2.56 19.76
CA LEU A 3 -11.76 -2.33 18.40
C LEU A 3 -10.24 -2.46 18.33
N LYS A 4 -9.77 -3.43 17.54
CA LYS A 4 -8.37 -3.62 17.20
C LYS A 4 -7.94 -2.67 16.05
N ARG A 5 -8.28 -1.37 16.14
CA ARG A 5 -7.82 -0.32 15.19
C ARG A 5 -7.91 1.07 15.80
N PHE A 6 -7.23 2.03 15.17
CA PHE A 6 -7.43 3.44 15.47
C PHE A 6 -8.84 3.89 15.06
N SER A 7 -9.47 4.72 15.89
CA SER A 7 -10.74 5.35 15.55
C SER A 7 -10.54 6.44 14.48
N GLU A 8 -11.60 6.78 13.76
CA GLU A 8 -11.56 7.89 12.79
C GLU A 8 -11.13 9.21 13.44
N GLU A 9 -11.63 9.48 14.66
CA GLU A 9 -11.20 10.64 15.46
C GLU A 9 -9.68 10.64 15.70
N PHE A 10 -9.12 9.49 16.07
CA PHE A 10 -7.69 9.35 16.33
C PHE A 10 -6.85 9.47 15.05
N ILE A 11 -7.33 8.91 13.94
CA ILE A 11 -6.72 9.04 12.61
C ILE A 11 -6.71 10.52 12.21
N GLN A 12 -7.84 11.24 12.37
CA GLN A 12 -7.95 12.66 12.04
C GLN A 12 -6.98 13.50 12.87
N MET A 13 -6.93 13.28 14.19
CA MET A 13 -5.99 13.95 15.10
C MET A 13 -4.53 13.71 14.68
N THR A 14 -4.17 12.45 14.45
CA THR A 14 -2.82 12.08 14.00
C THR A 14 -2.48 12.71 12.65
N GLY A 15 -3.46 12.76 11.74
CA GLY A 15 -3.37 13.47 10.47
C GLY A 15 -3.00 14.94 10.62
N CYS A 16 -3.63 15.65 11.57
CA CYS A 16 -3.30 17.04 11.84
C CYS A 16 -1.89 17.22 12.43
N VAL A 17 -1.45 16.32 13.32
CA VAL A 17 -0.09 16.31 13.87
C VAL A 17 0.95 16.08 12.76
N VAL A 18 0.73 15.09 11.88
CA VAL A 18 1.62 14.81 10.75
C VAL A 18 1.72 16.01 9.81
N ARG A 19 0.58 16.60 9.42
CA ARG A 19 0.56 17.82 8.58
C ARG A 19 1.28 18.99 9.26
N GLY A 20 1.11 19.14 10.58
CA GLY A 20 1.82 20.12 11.39
C GLY A 20 3.34 19.92 11.36
N LEU A 21 3.83 18.70 11.57
CA LEU A 21 5.25 18.37 11.50
C LEU A 21 5.83 18.63 10.11
N VAL A 22 5.14 18.21 9.04
CA VAL A 22 5.55 18.53 7.66
C VAL A 22 5.66 20.04 7.48
N LYS A 23 4.68 20.82 7.94
CA LYS A 23 4.70 22.28 7.81
C LYS A 23 5.86 22.91 8.58
N ILE A 24 6.14 22.47 9.81
CA ILE A 24 7.29 22.96 10.60
C ILE A 24 8.60 22.62 9.90
N HIS A 25 8.75 21.39 9.39
CA HIS A 25 9.94 20.94 8.66
C HIS A 25 10.16 21.75 7.37
N THR A 26 9.10 22.14 6.66
CA THR A 26 9.23 23.02 5.47
C THR A 26 9.78 24.41 5.80
N HIS A 27 9.60 24.88 7.04
CA HIS A 27 10.14 26.16 7.52
C HIS A 27 11.49 26.02 8.22
N SER A 28 12.13 24.85 8.12
CA SER A 28 13.43 24.53 8.71
C SER A 28 13.50 24.46 10.23
N TYR A 29 12.36 24.21 10.86
CA TYR A 29 12.25 23.93 12.29
C TYR A 29 12.02 22.42 12.54
N TYR A 30 12.25 21.97 13.77
CA TYR A 30 11.90 20.64 14.25
C TYR A 30 11.57 20.63 15.75
N CYS A 31 11.03 19.52 16.24
CA CYS A 31 10.45 19.32 17.56
C CYS A 31 11.30 18.38 18.45
N PRO A 32 12.45 18.83 19.02
CA PRO A 32 13.43 18.00 19.74
C PRO A 32 12.86 17.16 20.89
N ASN A 33 11.75 17.58 21.48
CA ASN A 33 11.10 16.89 22.60
C ASN A 33 9.61 16.66 22.33
N LEU A 34 9.22 16.30 21.10
CA LEU A 34 7.82 15.99 20.78
C LEU A 34 7.25 14.94 21.76
N ARG A 35 6.17 15.30 22.44
CA ARG A 35 5.47 14.55 23.49
C ARG A 35 3.98 14.89 23.42
N GLY A 36 3.14 14.13 24.13
CA GLY A 36 1.69 14.35 24.14
C GLY A 36 1.25 15.70 24.72
N ASP A 37 2.01 16.28 25.65
CA ASP A 37 1.76 17.61 26.24
C ASP A 37 1.97 18.77 25.25
N HIS A 38 2.66 18.53 24.13
CA HIS A 38 2.86 19.49 23.06
C HIS A 38 1.82 19.38 21.93
N ILE A 39 0.78 18.56 22.12
CA ILE A 39 -0.33 18.39 21.16
C ILE A 39 -1.60 18.89 21.84
N ALA A 40 -2.09 20.04 21.39
CA ALA A 40 -3.38 20.55 21.82
C ALA A 40 -4.47 19.93 20.95
N VAL A 41 -5.52 19.41 21.60
CA VAL A 41 -6.70 18.85 20.94
C VAL A 41 -7.85 19.83 21.13
N VAL A 42 -8.43 20.30 20.03
CA VAL A 42 -9.56 21.21 20.02
C VAL A 42 -10.76 20.46 19.45
N LYS A 43 -11.83 20.38 20.24
CA LYS A 43 -13.11 19.80 19.84
C LYS A 43 -14.12 20.93 19.72
N ASP A 44 -14.55 21.23 18.50
CA ASP A 44 -15.53 22.29 18.22
C ASP A 44 -16.63 21.76 17.30
N ASN A 45 -17.89 21.92 17.71
CA ASN A 45 -19.09 21.51 16.95
C ASN A 45 -19.04 20.09 16.36
N GLY A 46 -18.43 19.14 17.09
CA GLY A 46 -18.28 17.75 16.64
C GLY A 46 -17.07 17.49 15.75
N LEU A 47 -16.32 18.52 15.34
CA LEU A 47 -15.06 18.39 14.64
C LEU A 47 -13.90 18.29 15.65
N ILE A 48 -13.03 17.30 15.47
CA ILE A 48 -11.81 17.17 16.26
C ILE A 48 -10.62 17.63 15.42
N SER A 49 -9.86 18.58 15.95
CA SER A 49 -8.59 19.01 15.39
C SER A 49 -7.49 18.86 16.44
N ALA A 50 -6.27 18.62 15.97
CA ALA A 50 -5.08 18.61 16.80
C ALA A 50 -4.05 19.56 16.22
N CYS A 51 -3.39 20.34 17.06
CA CYS A 51 -2.31 21.22 16.65
C CYS A 51 -1.08 21.00 17.51
N LEU A 52 0.08 21.17 16.89
CA LEU A 52 1.33 21.31 17.64
C LEU A 52 1.24 22.65 18.38
N TRP A 53 1.38 22.58 19.70
CA TRP A 53 1.29 23.73 20.59
C TRP A 53 2.60 23.91 21.33
N ASP A 54 2.88 25.14 21.74
CA ASP A 54 4.13 25.60 22.36
C ASP A 54 5.35 25.57 21.42
N PHE A 55 5.53 26.58 20.58
CA PHE A 55 6.67 26.65 19.66
C PHE A 55 8.01 26.99 20.34
N VAL A 56 8.02 27.24 21.66
CA VAL A 56 9.24 27.62 22.40
C VAL A 56 10.28 26.49 22.40
N PHE A 57 9.85 25.23 22.23
CA PHE A 57 10.77 24.09 22.13
C PHE A 57 11.23 23.77 20.71
N CYS A 58 10.82 24.53 19.68
CA CYS A 58 11.26 24.28 18.31
C CYS A 58 12.72 24.73 18.11
N GLU A 59 13.52 23.86 17.48
CA GLU A 59 14.92 24.14 17.13
C GLU A 59 15.09 24.25 15.62
N THR A 60 16.15 24.91 15.16
CA THR A 60 16.50 25.04 13.74
C THR A 60 17.52 24.00 13.32
N GLY A 61 17.40 23.50 12.08
CA GLY A 61 18.37 22.59 11.48
C GLY A 61 17.76 21.34 10.84
N ASN A 62 18.61 20.55 10.18
CA ASN A 62 18.18 19.40 9.38
C ASN A 62 18.26 18.08 10.15
N ASN A 63 19.25 17.93 11.04
CA ASN A 63 19.54 16.65 11.72
C ASN A 63 18.46 16.24 12.74
N GLY A 64 17.63 17.18 13.19
CA GLY A 64 16.56 16.95 14.16
C GLY A 64 15.24 16.48 13.56
N ARG A 65 14.95 16.82 12.30
CA ARG A 65 13.66 16.57 11.65
C ARG A 65 13.30 15.09 11.59
N SER A 66 14.26 14.25 11.20
CA SER A 66 14.05 12.79 11.15
C SER A 66 13.75 12.21 12.53
N LYS A 67 14.32 12.79 13.59
CA LYS A 67 14.07 12.32 14.97
C LYS A 67 12.62 12.59 15.41
N ASP A 68 11.93 13.58 14.83
CA ASP A 68 10.52 13.84 15.15
C ASP A 68 9.62 12.69 14.71
N TRP A 69 9.87 12.11 13.54
CA TRP A 69 9.13 10.94 13.06
C TRP A 69 9.32 9.73 13.98
N ARG A 70 10.55 9.50 14.43
CA ARG A 70 10.85 8.46 15.43
C ARG A 70 10.09 8.70 16.74
N ARG A 71 10.07 9.95 17.24
CA ARG A 71 9.34 10.32 18.48
C ARG A 71 7.83 10.15 18.32
N LEU A 72 7.27 10.56 17.19
CA LEU A 72 5.86 10.36 16.88
C LEU A 72 5.53 8.85 16.84
N GLY A 73 6.36 8.03 16.20
CA GLY A 73 6.19 6.57 16.20
C GLY A 73 6.20 5.96 17.60
N LEU A 74 7.10 6.40 18.49
CA LEU A 74 7.14 5.97 19.89
C LEU A 74 5.89 6.42 20.67
N LEU A 75 5.39 7.62 20.41
CA LEU A 75 4.18 8.16 21.04
C LEU A 75 2.95 7.35 20.62
N LEU A 76 2.79 7.10 19.31
CA LEU A 76 1.69 6.31 18.76
C LEU A 76 1.71 4.87 19.27
N GLU A 77 2.88 4.24 19.31
CA GLU A 77 3.04 2.90 19.88
C GLU A 77 2.62 2.84 21.35
N LYS A 78 3.10 3.79 22.17
CA LYS A 78 2.74 3.85 23.58
C LYS A 78 1.24 4.04 23.78
N THR A 79 0.62 4.93 23.01
CA THR A 79 -0.83 5.17 23.05
C THR A 79 -1.60 3.90 22.65
N ALA A 80 -1.23 3.25 21.54
CA ALA A 80 -1.91 2.04 21.09
C ALA A 80 -1.82 0.90 22.11
N ARG A 81 -0.67 0.73 22.77
CA ARG A 81 -0.50 -0.28 23.83
C ARG A 81 -1.34 0.04 25.06
N ASN A 82 -1.33 1.29 25.52
CA ASN A 82 -2.10 1.72 26.69
C ASN A 82 -3.62 1.54 26.51
N HIS A 83 -4.12 1.62 25.27
CA HIS A 83 -5.53 1.47 24.94
C HIS A 83 -5.88 0.07 24.40
N GLY A 84 -4.96 -0.90 24.44
CA GLY A 84 -5.23 -2.27 23.98
C GLY A 84 -5.52 -2.41 22.48
N ALA A 85 -5.13 -1.42 21.66
CA ALA A 85 -5.38 -1.37 20.23
C ALA A 85 -4.15 -1.77 19.38
N TYR A 86 -3.08 -2.27 19.99
CA TYR A 86 -1.80 -2.52 19.32
C TYR A 86 -1.83 -3.76 18.41
N THR A 87 -2.25 -3.58 17.15
CA THR A 87 -2.31 -4.62 16.12
C THR A 87 -1.02 -4.75 15.31
N ILE A 88 -0.97 -5.77 14.45
CA ILE A 88 0.15 -5.96 13.52
C ILE A 88 0.35 -4.77 12.58
N GLU A 89 -0.73 -4.15 12.10
CA GLU A 89 -0.65 -2.97 11.22
C GLU A 89 -0.09 -1.76 11.98
N ILE A 90 -0.53 -1.54 13.21
CA ILE A 90 -0.03 -0.45 14.05
C ILE A 90 1.44 -0.70 14.43
N LYS A 91 1.80 -1.94 14.72
CA LYS A 91 3.18 -2.35 14.95
C LYS A 91 4.06 -2.06 13.72
N ASP A 92 3.65 -2.51 12.53
CA ASP A 92 4.38 -2.28 11.27
C ASP A 92 4.60 -0.78 11.02
N MET A 93 3.55 0.03 11.18
CA MET A 93 3.64 1.48 11.05
C MET A 93 4.67 2.08 12.02
N CYS A 94 4.54 1.75 13.31
CA CYS A 94 5.40 2.32 14.36
C CYS A 94 6.86 1.87 14.17
N ASP A 95 7.10 0.61 13.79
CA ASP A 95 8.43 0.10 13.51
C ASP A 95 9.07 0.83 12.32
N ARG A 96 8.32 1.07 11.23
CA ARG A 96 8.82 1.84 10.09
C ARG A 96 9.10 3.31 10.42
N MET A 97 8.26 3.94 11.25
CA MET A 97 8.52 5.32 11.72
C MET A 97 9.76 5.40 12.61
N LYS A 98 9.94 4.45 13.53
CA LYS A 98 11.14 4.39 14.40
C LYS A 98 12.42 4.18 13.60
N ASN A 99 12.33 3.36 12.56
CA ASN A 99 13.43 3.05 11.64
C ASN A 99 13.61 4.09 10.52
N LEU A 100 12.77 5.13 10.47
CA LEU A 100 12.81 6.21 9.49
C LEU A 100 12.55 5.76 8.04
N THR A 101 11.90 4.61 7.84
CA THR A 101 11.46 4.14 6.52
C THR A 101 10.04 4.60 6.19
N LEU A 102 9.33 5.20 7.14
CA LEU A 102 8.03 5.84 6.96
C LEU A 102 8.04 7.22 7.63
N THR A 103 7.97 8.28 6.83
CA THR A 103 8.06 9.67 7.31
C THR A 103 7.18 10.59 6.47
N GLY A 104 6.97 11.84 6.91
CA GLY A 104 6.23 12.82 6.14
C GLY A 104 4.76 12.44 5.94
N MET A 105 4.23 12.79 4.77
CA MET A 105 2.83 12.49 4.43
C MET A 105 2.58 11.00 4.22
N ASP A 106 3.61 10.20 3.92
CA ASP A 106 3.48 8.75 3.70
C ASP A 106 2.98 8.01 4.95
N VAL A 107 3.21 8.59 6.14
CA VAL A 107 2.63 8.08 7.40
C VAL A 107 1.10 7.95 7.30
N LEU A 108 0.43 8.88 6.63
CA LEU A 108 -1.02 8.88 6.47
C LEU A 108 -1.51 7.91 5.38
N LYS A 109 -0.62 7.43 4.52
CA LYS A 109 -0.91 6.41 3.51
C LYS A 109 -0.79 4.99 4.08
N HIS A 110 -0.19 4.84 5.27
CA HIS A 110 -0.02 3.54 5.89
C HIS A 110 -1.36 2.94 6.31
N SER A 111 -1.51 1.63 6.16
CA SER A 111 -2.79 0.92 6.39
C SER A 111 -3.41 1.18 7.77
N ALA A 112 -2.60 1.32 8.82
CA ALA A 112 -3.05 1.68 10.17
C ALA A 112 -3.73 3.05 10.28
N MET A 113 -3.48 3.97 9.34
CA MET A 113 -4.06 5.32 9.28
C MET A 113 -5.23 5.44 8.30
N LEU A 114 -5.59 4.35 7.62
CA LEU A 114 -6.68 4.33 6.65
C LEU A 114 -8.01 4.00 7.32
N SER A 115 -9.09 4.59 6.81
CA SER A 115 -10.44 4.13 7.15
C SER A 115 -10.66 2.72 6.61
N VAL A 116 -11.71 2.03 7.09
CA VAL A 116 -12.08 0.70 6.55
C VAL A 116 -12.34 0.80 5.04
N ARG A 117 -13.03 1.86 4.61
CA ARG A 117 -13.35 2.11 3.20
C ARG A 117 -12.08 2.28 2.37
N ASP A 118 -11.14 3.10 2.81
CA ASP A 118 -9.88 3.34 2.09
C ASP A 118 -9.04 2.05 1.98
N LYS A 119 -9.00 1.22 3.03
CA LYS A 119 -8.33 -0.10 2.97
C LYS A 119 -8.98 -1.01 1.93
N PHE A 120 -10.30 -1.03 1.89
CA PHE A 120 -11.03 -1.84 0.93
C PHE A 120 -10.80 -1.36 -0.50
N ASP A 121 -10.82 -0.05 -0.72
CA ASP A 121 -10.44 0.55 -2.00
C ASP A 121 -8.99 0.21 -2.37
N SER A 122 -8.09 0.09 -1.37
CA SER A 122 -6.69 -0.38 -1.57
C SER A 122 -6.60 -1.76 -2.15
N VAL A 123 -7.40 -2.66 -1.60
CA VAL A 123 -7.42 -4.05 -2.05
C VAL A 123 -8.04 -4.16 -3.43
N LEU A 124 -9.10 -3.40 -3.71
CA LEU A 124 -9.76 -3.37 -5.02
C LEU A 124 -8.84 -2.77 -6.11
N ALA A 125 -8.14 -1.68 -5.80
CA ALA A 125 -7.15 -1.07 -6.68
C ALA A 125 -5.99 -2.04 -6.97
N LEU A 126 -5.47 -2.71 -5.93
CA LEU A 126 -4.44 -3.74 -6.08
C LEU A 126 -4.93 -4.91 -6.94
N ASN A 127 -6.14 -5.41 -6.71
CA ASN A 127 -6.71 -6.49 -7.52
C ASN A 127 -6.80 -6.10 -9.00
N THR A 128 -7.28 -4.89 -9.27
CA THR A 128 -7.38 -4.32 -10.62
C THR A 128 -6.01 -4.20 -11.27
N PHE A 129 -5.01 -3.70 -10.54
CA PHE A 129 -3.64 -3.62 -11.02
C PHE A 129 -3.07 -5.00 -11.37
N VAL A 130 -3.24 -5.98 -10.47
CA VAL A 130 -2.79 -7.37 -10.67
C VAL A 130 -3.43 -7.98 -11.92
N PHE A 131 -4.73 -7.75 -12.13
CA PHE A 131 -5.46 -8.24 -13.29
C PHE A 131 -4.93 -7.64 -14.60
N LEU A 132 -4.69 -6.32 -14.64
CA LEU A 132 -4.28 -5.62 -15.85
C LEU A 132 -2.78 -5.78 -16.18
N HIS A 133 -1.91 -5.85 -15.16
CA HIS A 133 -0.47 -5.69 -15.33
C HIS A 133 0.38 -6.91 -14.90
N CYS A 134 -0.22 -7.87 -14.19
CA CYS A 134 0.48 -9.03 -13.66
C CYS A 134 -0.18 -10.33 -14.19
N LYS A 135 -0.19 -10.53 -15.51
CA LYS A 135 -0.74 -11.76 -16.11
C LYS A 135 0.00 -13.01 -15.62
N SER A 136 -0.72 -14.12 -15.50
CA SER A 136 -0.16 -15.44 -15.19
C SER A 136 0.76 -15.87 -16.33
N GLN A 137 1.92 -16.44 -16.02
CA GLN A 137 2.76 -17.10 -17.05
C GLN A 137 2.06 -18.33 -17.67
N ASP A 138 0.98 -18.83 -17.05
CA ASP A 138 0.12 -19.89 -17.59
C ASP A 138 -0.75 -19.43 -18.78
N ASP A 139 -0.74 -18.13 -19.15
CA ASP A 139 -1.54 -17.58 -20.26
C ASP A 139 -0.73 -17.41 -21.57
N THR A 140 0.44 -18.03 -21.74
CA THR A 140 1.06 -18.11 -23.07
C THR A 140 0.37 -19.19 -23.89
N PRO A 141 -0.30 -18.85 -25.02
CA PRO A 141 -0.66 -19.86 -26.00
C PRO A 141 0.65 -20.47 -26.50
N THR A 142 0.85 -21.75 -26.23
CA THR A 142 1.88 -22.53 -26.90
C THR A 142 1.35 -22.82 -28.30
N ASP A 143 1.59 -21.93 -29.26
CA ASP A 143 1.45 -22.26 -30.66
C ASP A 143 2.75 -21.91 -31.43
N PRO A 144 3.31 -22.88 -32.18
CA PRO A 144 4.56 -22.71 -32.89
C PRO A 144 4.28 -22.09 -34.25
N CYS A 145 4.61 -20.82 -34.45
CA CYS A 145 4.72 -20.26 -35.79
C CYS A 145 5.97 -19.40 -35.95
N THR A 146 7.03 -20.09 -36.37
CA THR A 146 8.15 -19.54 -37.12
C THR A 146 7.60 -18.77 -38.33
N ILE A 147 7.84 -17.45 -38.38
CA ILE A 147 7.68 -16.69 -39.62
C ILE A 147 9.05 -16.14 -40.00
N SER A 148 9.56 -16.72 -41.08
CA SER A 148 10.72 -16.28 -41.87
C SER A 148 10.48 -14.86 -42.38
N SER A 149 11.43 -13.97 -42.08
CA SER A 149 11.50 -12.61 -42.59
C SER A 149 12.00 -12.59 -44.03
N ASN A 150 11.27 -11.96 -44.94
CA ASN A 150 11.85 -11.28 -46.11
C ASN A 150 10.90 -10.21 -46.65
N SER A 151 11.50 -9.13 -47.15
CA SER A 151 10.96 -7.92 -47.80
C SER A 151 10.46 -6.75 -46.91
N ILE A 152 11.36 -5.78 -46.71
CA ILE A 152 11.09 -4.41 -46.25
C ILE A 152 10.93 -3.52 -47.51
N PRO A 153 9.90 -2.67 -47.63
CA PRO A 153 9.92 -1.54 -48.55
C PRO A 153 10.75 -0.39 -47.95
N SER A 154 11.66 0.15 -48.76
CA SER A 154 12.52 1.29 -48.44
C SER A 154 11.72 2.59 -48.35
N GLN A 155 11.93 3.31 -47.24
CA GLN A 155 11.53 4.69 -46.91
C GLN A 155 10.11 4.91 -46.38
N ALA A 156 10.04 5.26 -45.08
CA ALA A 156 8.97 6.06 -44.50
C ALA A 156 9.60 7.11 -43.56
N ASP A 157 9.20 8.36 -43.76
CA ASP A 157 9.62 9.55 -43.04
C ASP A 157 8.79 9.65 -41.74
N PHE A 158 9.43 9.57 -40.56
CA PHE A 158 8.75 9.67 -39.27
C PHE A 158 9.12 11.00 -38.60
N SER A 159 8.41 12.06 -38.96
CA SER A 159 8.31 13.24 -38.11
C SER A 159 7.30 12.97 -37.01
N THR A 160 7.72 13.20 -35.75
CA THR A 160 6.91 13.23 -34.52
C THR A 160 6.18 11.94 -34.11
N ALA A 161 6.90 11.01 -33.45
CA ALA A 161 6.35 10.13 -32.40
C ALA A 161 7.50 9.47 -31.61
N GLU A 162 7.31 9.27 -30.29
CA GLU A 162 8.21 8.45 -29.47
C GLU A 162 8.31 7.03 -30.07
N CYS A 163 9.46 6.68 -30.63
CA CYS A 163 9.70 5.36 -31.21
C CYS A 163 10.30 4.41 -30.16
N THR A 164 9.61 3.32 -29.87
CA THR A 164 10.22 2.14 -29.24
C THR A 164 10.86 1.31 -30.35
N ILE A 165 12.19 1.35 -30.47
CA ILE A 165 12.91 0.54 -31.45
C ILE A 165 13.18 -0.83 -30.84
N SER A 166 12.45 -1.84 -31.30
CA SER A 166 12.80 -3.24 -31.12
C SER A 166 13.31 -3.79 -32.45
N SER A 167 14.62 -3.77 -32.68
CA SER A 167 15.21 -4.47 -33.82
C SER A 167 16.59 -5.06 -33.51
N SER A 168 16.79 -6.28 -33.99
CA SER A 168 18.02 -7.08 -33.88
C SER A 168 19.06 -6.77 -34.96
N SER A 169 19.05 -5.55 -35.52
CA SER A 169 20.02 -5.12 -36.55
C SER A 169 20.23 -3.61 -36.46
N ILE A 170 21.34 -3.16 -35.86
CA ILE A 170 21.70 -1.74 -35.76
C ILE A 170 22.37 -1.31 -37.09
N PRO A 171 21.95 -0.22 -37.76
CA PRO A 171 22.69 0.33 -38.88
C PRO A 171 24.03 0.91 -38.40
N SER A 172 25.11 0.63 -39.13
CA SER A 172 26.39 1.30 -38.92
C SER A 172 26.23 2.80 -39.24
N GLN A 173 26.28 3.62 -38.20
CA GLN A 173 26.08 5.08 -38.17
C GLN A 173 24.64 5.55 -37.96
N ALA A 174 24.31 5.85 -36.70
CA ALA A 174 23.28 6.80 -36.33
C ALA A 174 23.86 7.74 -35.26
N ASP A 175 23.76 9.04 -35.51
CA ASP A 175 24.22 10.10 -34.61
C ASP A 175 23.10 10.40 -33.61
N PHE A 176 23.26 9.97 -32.35
CA PHE A 176 22.28 10.18 -31.28
C PHE A 176 22.75 11.27 -30.33
N SER A 177 22.77 12.52 -30.80
CA SER A 177 22.75 13.66 -29.88
C SER A 177 21.30 14.03 -29.61
N THR A 178 20.90 13.93 -28.33
CA THR A 178 19.58 14.27 -27.77
C THR A 178 18.43 13.26 -27.92
N ALA A 179 18.53 12.12 -27.22
CA ALA A 179 17.35 11.39 -26.75
C ALA A 179 17.66 10.61 -25.45
N LYS A 180 16.77 10.68 -24.45
CA LYS A 180 16.76 9.74 -23.32
C LYS A 180 16.31 8.38 -23.86
N CYS A 181 17.24 7.44 -24.04
CA CYS A 181 16.89 6.07 -24.38
C CYS A 181 16.65 5.23 -23.12
N THR A 182 15.48 4.61 -23.02
CA THR A 182 15.23 3.49 -22.09
C THR A 182 15.46 2.20 -22.86
N ILE A 183 16.47 1.43 -22.48
CA ILE A 183 16.80 0.14 -23.11
C ILE A 183 16.18 -0.97 -22.25
N SER A 184 15.26 -1.76 -22.81
CA SER A 184 14.90 -3.07 -22.24
C SER A 184 15.58 -4.17 -23.05
N SER A 185 16.63 -4.78 -22.53
CA SER A 185 17.27 -5.94 -23.16
C SER A 185 17.39 -7.11 -22.18
N ASN A 186 16.70 -8.20 -22.49
CA ASN A 186 16.94 -9.53 -21.92
C ASN A 186 17.98 -10.24 -22.78
N SER A 187 19.26 -9.85 -22.65
CA SER A 187 20.45 -10.64 -22.99
C SER A 187 21.65 -9.69 -23.08
N ILE A 188 22.65 -9.88 -22.22
CA ILE A 188 23.93 -9.15 -22.23
C ILE A 188 24.90 -9.91 -23.14
N PRO A 189 25.46 -9.32 -24.21
CA PRO A 189 26.73 -9.75 -24.75
C PRO A 189 27.84 -8.93 -24.09
N SER A 190 28.86 -9.63 -23.64
CA SER A 190 30.13 -9.13 -23.14
C SER A 190 30.83 -8.21 -24.14
N GLN A 191 31.39 -7.12 -23.59
CA GLN A 191 32.25 -6.09 -24.19
C GLN A 191 31.57 -5.02 -25.07
N ALA A 192 31.24 -3.91 -24.43
CA ALA A 192 31.31 -2.57 -25.02
C ALA A 192 31.66 -1.58 -23.89
N ASP A 193 32.76 -0.86 -24.04
CA ASP A 193 33.16 0.22 -23.14
C ASP A 193 32.14 1.35 -23.21
N CYS A 194 31.27 1.44 -22.22
CA CYS A 194 30.35 2.56 -22.01
C CYS A 194 30.47 3.01 -20.55
N PRO A 195 30.63 4.32 -20.26
CA PRO A 195 30.79 4.79 -18.90
C PRO A 195 29.57 4.38 -18.09
N THR A 196 29.82 3.61 -17.03
CA THR A 196 28.86 2.93 -16.19
C THR A 196 27.95 3.95 -15.49
N SER A 197 26.89 4.37 -16.17
CA SER A 197 25.75 5.02 -15.54
C SER A 197 24.88 3.92 -14.95
N GLN A 198 24.97 3.75 -13.63
CA GLN A 198 24.09 2.84 -12.89
C GLN A 198 22.64 3.24 -13.15
N CYS A 199 21.91 2.42 -13.91
CA CYS A 199 20.48 2.56 -14.08
C CYS A 199 19.80 2.08 -12.79
N THR A 200 19.46 3.01 -11.90
CA THR A 200 18.72 2.70 -10.67
C THR A 200 17.25 2.52 -10.99
N ILE A 201 16.76 1.27 -10.94
CA ILE A 201 15.33 0.92 -11.00
C ILE A 201 14.57 1.72 -9.93
N SER A 202 13.43 2.33 -10.29
CA SER A 202 12.60 3.10 -9.36
C SER A 202 12.06 2.18 -8.25
N ASP A 203 11.91 2.66 -7.02
CA ASP A 203 11.41 1.85 -5.89
C ASP A 203 10.01 1.27 -6.17
N ARG A 204 9.22 1.97 -7.00
CA ARG A 204 7.94 1.46 -7.53
C ARG A 204 8.13 0.21 -8.41
N GLU A 205 9.09 0.23 -9.33
CA GLU A 205 9.37 -0.89 -10.25
C GLU A 205 9.93 -2.11 -9.51
N LYS A 206 10.76 -1.87 -8.47
CA LYS A 206 11.20 -2.94 -7.55
C LYS A 206 10.00 -3.57 -6.85
N SER A 207 9.07 -2.75 -6.35
CA SER A 207 7.85 -3.23 -5.66
C SER A 207 6.93 -4.02 -6.59
N ILE A 208 6.78 -3.59 -7.86
CA ILE A 208 6.03 -4.32 -8.88
C ILE A 208 6.68 -5.68 -9.17
N THR A 209 8.01 -5.74 -9.27
CA THR A 209 8.75 -7.00 -9.48
C THR A 209 8.53 -7.95 -8.31
N LEU A 210 8.71 -7.47 -7.08
CA LEU A 210 8.46 -8.26 -5.87
C LEU A 210 7.02 -8.75 -5.78
N LEU A 211 6.03 -7.93 -6.15
CA LEU A 211 4.64 -8.35 -6.20
C LEU A 211 4.46 -9.49 -7.22
N LYS A 212 5.01 -9.36 -8.43
CA LYS A 212 4.91 -10.40 -9.47
C LYS A 212 5.45 -11.74 -9.00
N ASP A 213 6.61 -11.73 -8.34
CA ASP A 213 7.21 -12.93 -7.78
C ASP A 213 6.34 -13.52 -6.66
N ARG A 214 5.76 -12.66 -5.82
CA ARG A 214 4.93 -13.07 -4.69
C ARG A 214 3.57 -13.66 -5.09
N LEU A 215 2.95 -13.18 -6.18
CA LEU A 215 1.57 -13.51 -6.57
C LEU A 215 1.30 -15.02 -6.68
N ASN A 216 2.26 -15.80 -7.15
CA ASN A 216 2.08 -17.23 -7.39
C ASN A 216 2.68 -18.12 -6.27
N THR A 217 3.25 -17.51 -5.24
CA THR A 217 3.73 -18.25 -4.06
C THR A 217 2.59 -18.78 -3.22
N ASN A 218 2.80 -19.92 -2.58
CA ASN A 218 1.84 -20.50 -1.64
C ASN A 218 1.86 -19.71 -0.33
N VAL A 219 0.68 -19.28 0.14
CA VAL A 219 0.49 -18.46 1.35
C VAL A 219 -0.48 -19.07 2.37
N VAL A 220 -0.91 -20.33 2.17
CA VAL A 220 -1.74 -21.14 3.11
C VAL A 220 -2.84 -20.33 3.80
N TRP A 221 -3.91 -20.01 3.06
CA TRP A 221 -5.00 -19.16 3.55
C TRP A 221 -6.38 -19.82 3.49
N ILE A 222 -6.56 -20.80 2.59
CA ILE A 222 -7.81 -21.54 2.39
C ILE A 222 -8.14 -22.42 3.61
N SER A 223 -7.13 -22.99 4.26
CA SER A 223 -7.30 -23.77 5.48
C SER A 223 -7.75 -22.93 6.67
N GLN A 224 -7.42 -21.64 6.66
CA GLN A 224 -7.81 -20.64 7.67
C GLN A 224 -9.14 -19.95 7.35
N LEU A 225 -9.74 -20.26 6.19
CA LEU A 225 -10.99 -19.66 5.73
C LEU A 225 -12.12 -19.92 6.73
N PRO A 226 -12.66 -18.88 7.39
CA PRO A 226 -13.78 -19.03 8.30
C PRO A 226 -14.97 -19.71 7.61
N THR A 227 -15.67 -20.57 8.34
CA THR A 227 -16.76 -21.38 7.78
C THR A 227 -17.87 -20.53 7.18
N TRP A 228 -18.18 -19.38 7.79
CA TRP A 228 -19.19 -18.46 7.29
C TRP A 228 -18.76 -17.81 5.97
N ILE A 229 -17.49 -17.42 5.83
CA ILE A 229 -16.93 -16.88 4.58
C ILE A 229 -17.00 -17.94 3.48
N ARG A 230 -16.59 -19.18 3.80
CA ARG A 230 -16.67 -20.32 2.86
C ARG A 230 -18.09 -20.55 2.35
N LYS A 231 -19.07 -20.64 3.27
CA LYS A 231 -20.48 -20.82 2.93
C LYS A 231 -20.94 -19.73 1.97
N ARG A 232 -20.49 -18.50 2.21
CA ARG A 232 -20.93 -17.36 1.42
C ARG A 232 -20.33 -17.29 0.02
N ILE A 233 -19.07 -17.63 -0.16
CA ILE A 233 -18.46 -17.75 -1.49
C ILE A 233 -19.33 -18.67 -2.36
N LEU A 234 -19.79 -19.79 -1.79
CA LEU A 234 -20.69 -20.73 -2.46
C LEU A 234 -22.09 -20.14 -2.71
N GLU A 235 -22.69 -19.45 -1.73
CA GLU A 235 -24.01 -18.79 -1.90
C GLU A 235 -24.00 -17.71 -2.99
N LEU A 236 -22.85 -17.07 -3.22
CA LEU A 236 -22.66 -16.10 -4.29
C LEU A 236 -22.44 -16.75 -5.67
N GLY A 237 -22.38 -18.07 -5.75
CA GLY A 237 -22.13 -18.81 -6.99
C GLY A 237 -20.67 -18.80 -7.44
N PHE A 238 -19.74 -18.40 -6.56
CA PHE A 238 -18.31 -18.48 -6.85
C PHE A 238 -17.75 -19.87 -6.50
N ASP A 239 -16.80 -20.32 -7.33
CA ASP A 239 -15.99 -21.49 -7.01
C ASP A 239 -15.16 -21.22 -5.75
N LEU A 240 -15.04 -22.24 -4.89
CA LEU A 240 -14.07 -22.16 -3.81
C LEU A 240 -12.66 -22.05 -4.39
N PRO A 241 -11.79 -21.25 -3.74
CA PRO A 241 -10.41 -21.11 -4.16
C PRO A 241 -9.74 -22.49 -4.21
N LYS A 242 -9.09 -22.80 -5.35
CA LYS A 242 -8.47 -24.12 -5.60
C LYS A 242 -6.97 -24.14 -5.28
N LYS A 243 -6.34 -22.97 -5.20
CA LYS A 243 -4.90 -22.80 -4.96
C LYS A 243 -4.67 -21.78 -3.85
N ASP A 244 -3.81 -22.11 -2.90
CA ASP A 244 -3.37 -21.23 -1.81
C ASP A 244 -2.38 -20.16 -2.28
N THR A 245 -2.60 -19.50 -3.41
CA THR A 245 -1.68 -18.45 -3.89
C THR A 245 -2.04 -17.08 -3.35
N PHE A 246 -1.05 -16.18 -3.25
CA PHE A 246 -1.30 -14.79 -2.88
C PHE A 246 -2.25 -14.08 -3.87
N ARG A 247 -2.15 -14.40 -5.16
CA ARG A 247 -3.12 -13.98 -6.18
C ARG A 247 -4.54 -14.46 -5.86
N GLY A 248 -4.68 -15.73 -5.48
CA GLY A 248 -5.97 -16.30 -5.08
C GLY A 248 -6.54 -15.62 -3.84
N PHE A 249 -5.69 -15.26 -2.89
CA PHE A 249 -6.06 -14.48 -1.71
C PHE A 249 -6.56 -13.07 -2.07
N ILE A 250 -5.81 -12.31 -2.89
CA ILE A 250 -6.24 -10.96 -3.33
C ILE A 250 -7.57 -11.03 -4.11
N TRP A 251 -7.77 -12.07 -4.94
CA TRP A 251 -9.03 -12.30 -5.62
C TRP A 251 -10.18 -12.55 -4.63
N ASN A 252 -9.94 -13.36 -3.61
CA ASN A 252 -10.94 -13.66 -2.60
C ASN A 252 -11.35 -12.42 -1.80
N LEU A 253 -10.40 -11.58 -1.37
CA LEU A 253 -10.72 -10.34 -0.67
C LEU A 253 -11.61 -9.43 -1.50
N ARG A 254 -11.33 -9.29 -2.81
CA ARG A 254 -12.19 -8.53 -3.73
C ARG A 254 -13.63 -9.07 -3.71
N CYS A 255 -13.82 -10.39 -3.83
CA CYS A 255 -15.16 -10.98 -3.82
C CYS A 255 -15.94 -10.65 -2.54
N LEU A 256 -15.25 -10.59 -1.38
CA LEU A 256 -15.88 -10.24 -0.11
C LEU A 256 -16.21 -8.74 -0.02
N ILE A 257 -15.25 -7.88 -0.39
CA ILE A 257 -15.36 -6.43 -0.29
C ILE A 257 -16.43 -5.88 -1.23
N GLU A 258 -16.47 -6.32 -2.49
CA GLU A 258 -17.49 -5.87 -3.47
C GLU A 258 -18.93 -6.13 -3.01
N HIS A 259 -19.08 -6.99 -2.00
CA HIS A 259 -20.36 -7.40 -1.49
C HIS A 259 -20.64 -6.91 -0.06
N GLU A 260 -19.69 -6.28 0.65
CA GLU A 260 -19.69 -5.92 2.09
C GLU A 260 -21.05 -5.68 2.81
N ASN A 261 -22.00 -4.99 2.17
CA ASN A 261 -23.28 -4.56 2.78
C ASN A 261 -24.34 -5.67 3.01
N LYS A 262 -24.13 -6.92 2.56
CA LYS A 262 -25.08 -8.04 2.77
C LYS A 262 -24.60 -9.14 3.74
N TYR A 263 -23.56 -8.91 4.55
CA TYR A 263 -22.69 -10.03 5.01
C TYR A 263 -22.28 -10.10 6.46
N ILE A 264 -22.65 -9.14 7.32
CA ILE A 264 -22.42 -9.32 8.75
C ILE A 264 -23.47 -10.33 9.25
N PRO A 265 -23.08 -11.50 9.80
CA PRO A 265 -24.05 -12.46 10.34
C PRO A 265 -24.94 -11.77 11.38
N PRO A 266 -26.26 -12.00 11.42
CA PRO A 266 -27.13 -11.38 12.42
C PRO A 266 -26.71 -11.70 13.86
N GLU A 267 -26.05 -12.84 14.06
CA GLU A 267 -25.48 -13.27 15.35
C GLU A 267 -24.26 -12.47 15.79
N ALA A 268 -23.63 -11.73 14.87
CA ALA A 268 -22.55 -10.80 15.14
C ALA A 268 -23.08 -9.39 15.51
N ASN A 269 -24.36 -9.10 15.22
CA ASN A 269 -25.05 -7.89 15.68
C ASN A 269 -25.62 -8.12 17.09
N VAL A 270 -24.80 -7.89 18.12
CA VAL A 270 -25.33 -7.87 19.48
C VAL A 270 -26.07 -6.54 19.65
N LYS A 271 -27.40 -6.59 19.66
CA LYS A 271 -28.25 -5.44 20.03
C LYS A 271 -27.86 -4.97 21.45
N VAL A 272 -27.14 -3.86 21.56
CA VAL A 272 -26.91 -3.16 22.83
C VAL A 272 -27.85 -1.95 22.92
N SER A 273 -28.51 -1.82 24.07
CA SER A 273 -29.47 -0.76 24.39
C SER A 273 -28.82 0.63 24.48
N SER A 274 -29.62 1.66 24.19
CA SER A 274 -29.22 2.99 23.71
C SER A 274 -28.54 3.97 24.70
N TRP A 275 -27.76 3.56 25.71
CA TRP A 275 -27.24 4.53 26.70
C TRP A 275 -25.77 4.40 27.13
N GLU A 276 -24.91 3.66 26.44
CA GLU A 276 -23.47 3.60 26.75
C GLU A 276 -22.59 3.89 25.52
N MET A 277 -22.75 5.09 24.95
CA MET A 277 -21.88 5.61 23.88
C MET A 277 -20.85 6.57 24.48
N GLN A 278 -19.66 6.07 24.82
CA GLN A 278 -18.47 6.95 24.72
C GLN A 278 -17.12 6.24 24.63
N PHE A 279 -17.00 4.97 25.00
CA PHE A 279 -15.81 4.18 24.69
C PHE A 279 -16.26 2.73 24.54
N SER A 280 -15.86 2.11 23.42
CA SER A 280 -16.11 0.70 23.05
C SER A 280 -17.58 0.24 23.02
N ASP A 281 -18.14 0.13 21.81
CA ASP A 281 -18.85 -1.08 21.33
C ASP A 281 -19.37 -0.81 19.91
N ILE A 282 -18.70 -1.39 18.92
CA ILE A 282 -19.15 -1.40 17.52
C ILE A 282 -19.22 -2.88 17.11
N ASP A 283 -20.31 -3.27 16.47
CA ASP A 283 -20.51 -4.61 15.92
C ASP A 283 -19.31 -5.02 15.03
N PRO A 284 -18.85 -6.29 15.08
CA PRO A 284 -17.81 -6.79 14.18
C PRO A 284 -18.21 -6.57 12.71
N ASP A 285 -17.42 -5.75 12.03
CA ASP A 285 -17.55 -5.50 10.59
C ASP A 285 -16.73 -6.49 9.78
N LEU A 286 -16.90 -6.47 8.45
CA LEU A 286 -16.17 -7.36 7.54
C LEU A 286 -14.65 -7.23 7.70
N GLU A 287 -14.16 -6.02 7.97
CA GLU A 287 -12.73 -5.77 8.16
C GLU A 287 -12.20 -6.45 9.42
N PHE A 288 -12.95 -6.38 10.52
CA PHE A 288 -12.62 -7.09 11.76
C PHE A 288 -12.47 -8.60 11.51
N GLU A 289 -13.44 -9.22 10.83
CA GLU A 289 -13.39 -10.66 10.53
C GLU A 289 -12.22 -11.04 9.61
N ILE A 290 -11.94 -10.23 8.57
CA ILE A 290 -10.79 -10.43 7.68
C ILE A 290 -9.49 -10.35 8.48
N ARG A 291 -9.38 -9.42 9.44
CA ARG A 291 -8.18 -9.33 10.31
C ARG A 291 -8.04 -10.52 11.23
N GLU A 292 -9.12 -10.98 11.87
CA GLU A 292 -9.05 -12.15 12.74
C GLU A 292 -8.56 -13.40 12.00
N ALA A 293 -8.93 -13.55 10.72
CA ALA A 293 -8.50 -14.68 9.89
C ALA A 293 -7.12 -14.48 9.22
N TRP A 294 -6.83 -13.28 8.72
CA TRP A 294 -5.75 -13.04 7.74
C TRP A 294 -4.99 -11.72 7.92
N ALA A 295 -4.80 -11.25 9.16
CA ALA A 295 -4.14 -9.96 9.44
C ALA A 295 -2.80 -9.78 8.70
N GLU A 296 -1.95 -10.81 8.64
CA GLU A 296 -0.64 -10.74 7.98
C GLU A 296 -0.76 -10.57 6.47
N LEU A 297 -1.61 -11.37 5.82
CA LEU A 297 -1.81 -11.31 4.37
C LEU A 297 -2.54 -10.04 3.95
N LEU A 298 -3.47 -9.55 4.76
CA LEU A 298 -4.12 -8.25 4.54
C LEU A 298 -3.09 -7.13 4.61
N LEU A 299 -2.25 -7.10 5.64
CA LEU A 299 -1.18 -6.11 5.77
C LEU A 299 -0.20 -6.18 4.60
N GLU A 300 0.16 -7.39 4.15
CA GLU A 300 1.01 -7.59 2.98
C GLU A 300 0.38 -6.99 1.71
N ALA A 301 -0.92 -7.25 1.45
CA ALA A 301 -1.64 -6.68 0.31
C ALA A 301 -1.70 -5.14 0.36
N LEU A 302 -2.04 -4.57 1.52
CA LEU A 302 -2.11 -3.12 1.71
C LEU A 302 -0.73 -2.45 1.53
N ASN A 303 0.33 -3.12 1.96
CA ASN A 303 1.70 -2.65 1.75
C ASN A 303 2.09 -2.61 0.28
N TYR A 304 1.76 -3.64 -0.51
CA TYR A 304 1.98 -3.61 -1.96
C TYR A 304 1.20 -2.48 -2.64
N SER A 305 -0.06 -2.27 -2.23
CA SER A 305 -0.88 -1.17 -2.76
C SER A 305 -0.23 0.19 -2.53
N MET A 306 0.22 0.45 -1.29
CA MET A 306 0.93 1.67 -0.92
C MET A 306 2.26 1.83 -1.68
N GLN A 307 3.09 0.78 -1.74
CA GLN A 307 4.42 0.83 -2.36
C GLN A 307 4.39 1.03 -3.88
N ILE A 308 3.34 0.54 -4.55
CA ILE A 308 3.13 0.71 -5.99
C ILE A 308 2.52 2.10 -6.31
N GLY A 309 2.03 2.79 -5.28
CA GLY A 309 1.38 4.09 -5.40
C GLY A 309 -0.02 4.00 -6.00
N LEU A 310 -0.78 2.96 -5.61
CA LEU A 310 -2.20 2.87 -5.93
C LEU A 310 -2.94 3.76 -4.91
N GLU A 311 -3.24 5.00 -5.30
CA GLU A 311 -3.93 5.97 -4.44
C GLU A 311 -5.45 5.76 -4.40
N PHE A 312 -6.10 6.24 -3.33
CA PHE A 312 -7.56 6.29 -3.10
C PHE A 312 -8.10 7.69 -3.40
#